data_AF-A0A840QMD0-F1
#
_entry.id   AF-A0A840QMD0-F1
#
_cell.length_a   1.000
_cell.length_b   1.000
_cell.length_c   1.000
_cell.angle_alpha   90.00
_cell.angle_beta   90.00
_cell.angle_gamma   90.00
#
_symmetry.space_group_name_H-M   'P 1'
#
loop_
_entity.id
_entity.type
_entity.pdbx_description
1 polymer ?
#
loop_
_entity_poly.entity_id
_entity_poly.type
_entity_poly.pdbx_seq_one_letter_code
_entity_poly.pdbx_strand_id
1 'polypeptide(L)'
;MLFQRFLYACVTTVMFSAIVAGFVYEPASRLPEGATHMSFGLLLGIYMFYSAPVIFLVGIPVSWLLDKLMLRLPIRSTMKWYATYLGLYAGAGLSVMLIYVVGRAINVGMSFVEFSNEALISSLAGLTAALLYYGVMVALQGTKERWMMTT
;
A
#
# COMPACT_ATOMS: atom_id res chain seq x y z
N MET A 1 14.52 -7.29 12.82
CA MET A 1 14.24 -7.00 11.39
C MET A 1 12.84 -7.48 10.97
N LEU A 2 12.48 -8.76 11.12
CA LEU A 2 11.13 -9.26 10.73
C LEU A 2 9.98 -8.60 11.52
N PHE A 3 10.12 -8.51 12.85
CA PHE A 3 9.11 -7.89 13.72
C PHE A 3 8.80 -6.43 13.36
N GLN A 4 9.80 -5.66 12.94
CA GLN A 4 9.59 -4.29 12.49
C GLN A 4 8.79 -4.24 11.18
N ARG A 5 9.08 -5.12 10.23
CA ARG A 5 8.30 -5.20 8.98
C ARG A 5 6.85 -5.62 9.24
N PHE A 6 6.63 -6.51 10.19
CA PHE A 6 5.29 -6.86 10.64
C PHE A 6 4.55 -5.64 11.21
N LEU A 7 5.20 -4.82 12.05
CA LEU A 7 4.61 -3.58 12.54
C LEU A 7 4.34 -2.57 11.41
N TYR A 8 5.24 -2.45 10.44
CA TYR A 8 5.03 -1.58 9.29
C TYR A 8 3.81 -2.02 8.49
N ALA A 9 3.67 -3.33 8.26
CA ALA A 9 2.50 -3.92 7.63
C ALA A 9 1.21 -3.64 8.42
N CYS A 10 1.19 -3.87 9.74
CA CYS A 10 0.04 -3.55 10.60
C CYS A 10 -0.41 -2.10 10.44
N VAL A 11 0.52 -1.15 10.64
CA VAL A 11 0.21 0.28 10.60
C VAL A 11 -0.24 0.70 9.19
N THR A 12 0.44 0.19 8.15
CA THR A 12 0.07 0.47 6.75
C THR A 12 -1.32 -0.05 6.44
N THR A 13 -1.67 -1.26 6.84
CA THR A 13 -3.00 -1.83 6.65
C THR A 13 -4.07 -0.95 7.30
N VAL A 14 -3.86 -0.53 8.55
CA VAL A 14 -4.81 0.33 9.26
C VAL A 14 -4.97 1.68 8.54
N MET A 15 -3.86 2.32 8.17
CA MET A 15 -3.88 3.63 7.50
C MET A 15 -4.50 3.55 6.10
N PHE A 16 -4.11 2.56 5.31
CA PHE A 16 -4.65 2.35 3.97
C PHE A 16 -6.15 2.10 4.02
N SER A 17 -6.61 1.21 4.90
CA SER A 17 -8.04 0.94 5.09
C SER A 17 -8.80 2.16 5.57
N ALA A 18 -8.23 2.98 6.45
CA ALA A 18 -8.86 4.21 6.91
C ALA A 18 -9.01 5.24 5.79
N ILE A 19 -8.00 5.35 4.91
CA ILE A 19 -8.04 6.23 3.74
C ILE A 19 -9.15 5.77 2.80
N VAL A 20 -9.18 4.49 2.43
CA VAL A 20 -10.19 3.94 1.52
C VAL A 20 -11.59 4.04 2.12
N ALA A 21 -11.76 3.67 3.39
CA ALA A 21 -13.04 3.83 4.11
C ALA A 21 -13.48 5.29 4.15
N GLY A 22 -12.55 6.24 4.33
CA GLY A 22 -12.86 7.68 4.31
C GLY A 22 -13.35 8.19 2.96
N PHE A 23 -12.84 7.64 1.85
CA PHE A 23 -13.31 7.98 0.51
C PHE A 23 -14.69 7.40 0.17
N VAL A 24 -15.02 6.24 0.75
CA VAL A 24 -16.27 5.51 0.45
C VAL A 24 -17.39 5.81 1.46
N TYR A 25 -17.04 6.30 2.65
CA TYR A 25 -18.02 6.55 3.70
C TYR A 25 -18.98 7.68 3.34
N GLU A 26 -20.26 7.36 3.29
CA GLU A 26 -21.35 8.32 3.13
C GLU A 26 -22.17 8.41 4.41
N PRO A 27 -22.30 9.62 5.01
CA PRO A 27 -23.07 9.77 6.24
C PRO A 27 -24.57 9.56 5.97
N ALA A 28 -25.26 8.95 6.93
CA ALA A 28 -26.69 8.65 6.88
C ALA A 28 -27.58 9.83 6.43
N SER A 29 -27.18 11.07 6.76
CA SER A 29 -27.90 12.29 6.38
C SER A 29 -27.89 12.61 4.89
N ARG A 30 -27.05 11.94 4.09
CA ARG A 30 -26.92 12.15 2.64
C ARG A 30 -27.47 10.98 1.81
N LEU A 31 -27.93 9.92 2.47
CA LEU A 31 -28.38 8.72 1.80
C LEU A 31 -29.87 8.83 1.43
N PRO A 32 -30.26 8.36 0.23
CA PRO A 32 -31.68 8.22 -0.13
C PRO A 32 -32.42 7.35 0.88
N GLU A 33 -33.71 7.63 1.10
CA GLU A 33 -34.56 6.82 1.96
C GLU A 33 -34.55 5.35 1.47
N GLY A 34 -34.26 4.42 2.38
CA GLY A 34 -34.16 2.99 2.08
C GLY A 34 -32.77 2.49 1.66
N ALA A 35 -31.77 3.37 1.51
CA ALA A 35 -30.40 2.95 1.23
C ALA A 35 -29.72 2.34 2.47
N THR A 36 -28.91 1.28 2.25
CA THR A 36 -28.19 0.62 3.34
C THR A 36 -26.98 1.47 3.76
N HIS A 37 -27.04 2.04 4.95
CA HIS A 37 -25.92 2.77 5.54
C HIS A 37 -24.91 1.80 6.17
N MET A 38 -23.66 1.80 5.69
CA MET A 38 -22.56 1.11 6.36
C MET A 38 -21.83 2.07 7.30
N SER A 39 -21.65 1.66 8.56
CA SER A 39 -20.85 2.44 9.50
C SER A 39 -19.38 2.49 9.08
N PHE A 40 -18.69 3.59 9.37
CA PHE A 40 -17.27 3.74 9.08
C PHE A 40 -16.42 2.61 9.68
N GLY A 41 -16.74 2.15 10.90
CA GLY A 41 -16.04 1.05 11.54
C GLY A 41 -16.18 -0.27 10.79
N LEU A 42 -17.36 -0.55 10.21
CA LEU A 42 -17.58 -1.73 9.39
C LEU A 42 -16.78 -1.65 8.07
N LEU A 43 -16.85 -0.51 7.38
CA LEU A 43 -16.05 -0.24 6.16
C LEU A 43 -14.56 -0.43 6.43
N LEU A 44 -14.06 0.16 7.50
CA LEU A 44 -12.67 0.02 7.95
C LEU A 44 -12.30 -1.46 8.17
N GLY A 45 -13.14 -2.22 8.87
CA GLY A 45 -12.93 -3.65 9.12
C GLY A 45 -12.87 -4.48 7.84
N ILE A 46 -13.79 -4.23 6.90
CA ILE A 46 -13.82 -4.89 5.59
C ILE A 46 -12.51 -4.60 4.84
N TYR A 47 -12.14 -3.33 4.70
CA TYR A 47 -10.92 -2.97 3.97
C TYR A 47 -9.66 -3.51 4.66
N MET A 48 -9.60 -3.55 5.99
CA MET A 48 -8.49 -4.20 6.70
C MET A 48 -8.41 -5.69 6.38
N PHE A 49 -9.55 -6.39 6.39
CA PHE A 49 -9.59 -7.82 6.10
C PHE A 49 -9.11 -8.16 4.68
N TYR A 50 -9.45 -7.34 3.69
CA TYR A 50 -9.04 -7.56 2.30
C TYR A 50 -7.64 -7.05 1.97
N SER A 51 -7.20 -5.95 2.56
CA SER A 51 -5.87 -5.38 2.29
C SER A 51 -4.76 -6.05 3.10
N ALA A 52 -5.05 -6.56 4.31
CA ALA A 52 -4.05 -7.18 5.16
C ALA A 52 -3.32 -8.34 4.45
N PRO A 53 -3.99 -9.37 3.89
CA PRO A 53 -3.27 -10.48 3.28
C PRO A 53 -2.29 -10.02 2.19
N VAL A 54 -2.69 -9.06 1.36
CA VAL A 54 -1.82 -8.51 0.30
C VAL A 54 -0.62 -7.77 0.90
N ILE A 55 -0.85 -6.87 1.87
CA ILE A 55 0.22 -6.07 2.48
C ILE A 55 1.20 -6.97 3.26
N PHE A 56 0.71 -7.97 3.98
CA PHE A 56 1.57 -8.87 4.75
C PHE A 56 2.31 -9.87 3.86
N LEU A 57 1.61 -10.55 2.94
CA LEU A 57 2.22 -11.58 2.11
C LEU A 57 3.11 -11.01 1.01
N VAL A 58 2.76 -9.85 0.46
CA VAL A 58 3.51 -9.24 -0.65
C VAL A 58 4.41 -8.12 -0.14
N GLY A 59 3.91 -7.24 0.72
CA GLY A 59 4.66 -6.09 1.20
C GLY A 59 5.91 -6.46 1.99
N ILE A 60 5.84 -7.46 2.88
CA ILE A 60 7.01 -7.87 3.68
C ILE A 60 8.13 -8.46 2.81
N PRO A 61 7.88 -9.45 1.92
CA PRO A 61 8.93 -10.00 1.06
C PRO A 61 9.46 -8.98 0.04
N VAL A 62 8.59 -8.17 -0.56
CA VAL A 62 8.99 -7.12 -1.50
C VAL A 62 9.90 -6.11 -0.79
N SER A 63 9.52 -5.66 0.40
CA SER A 63 10.35 -4.76 1.23
C SER A 63 11.75 -5.34 1.46
N TRP A 64 11.86 -6.65 1.74
CA TRP A 64 13.16 -7.30 1.91
C TRP A 64 13.97 -7.40 0.61
N LEU A 65 13.30 -7.66 -0.51
CA LEU A 65 13.91 -7.69 -1.83
C LEU A 65 14.45 -6.30 -2.23
N LEU A 66 13.69 -5.24 -1.96
CA LEU A 66 14.09 -3.87 -2.25
C LEU A 66 15.32 -3.45 -1.44
N ASP A 67 15.38 -3.82 -0.16
CA ASP A 67 16.58 -3.54 0.66
C ASP A 67 17.83 -4.22 0.08
N LYS A 68 17.71 -5.47 -0.36
CA LYS A 68 18.81 -6.19 -1.03
C LYS A 68 19.22 -5.55 -2.35
N LEU A 69 18.26 -5.08 -3.14
CA LEU A 69 18.54 -4.38 -4.39
C LEU A 69 19.28 -3.07 -4.11
N MET A 70 18.89 -2.36 -3.07
CA MET A 70 19.47 -1.09 -2.65
C MET A 70 20.90 -1.19 -2.17
N LEU A 71 21.25 -2.27 -1.46
CA LEU A 71 22.64 -2.53 -1.05
C LEU A 71 23.61 -2.68 -2.22
N ARG A 72 23.10 -2.98 -3.43
CA ARG A 72 23.92 -3.13 -4.65
C ARG A 72 24.09 -1.83 -5.43
N LEU A 73 23.36 -0.77 -5.08
CA LEU A 73 23.40 0.50 -5.80
C LEU A 73 24.45 1.42 -5.18
N PRO A 74 25.41 1.97 -5.95
CA PRO A 74 26.45 2.86 -5.45
C PRO A 74 25.92 4.30 -5.22
N ILE A 75 24.92 4.45 -4.35
CA ILE A 75 24.27 5.74 -4.08
C ILE A 75 24.91 6.38 -2.84
N ARG A 76 25.62 7.50 -3.02
CA ARG A 76 26.27 8.24 -1.93
C ARG A 76 25.44 9.39 -1.34
N SER A 77 24.42 9.86 -2.06
CA SER A 77 23.63 11.02 -1.63
C SER A 77 22.32 10.58 -1.00
N THR A 78 22.01 11.10 0.20
CA THR A 78 20.78 10.82 0.96
C THR A 78 19.52 11.13 0.15
N MET A 79 19.51 12.23 -0.61
CA MET A 79 18.36 12.61 -1.44
C MET A 79 18.14 11.63 -2.59
N LYS A 80 19.23 11.22 -3.26
CA LYS A 80 19.15 10.20 -4.32
C LYS A 80 18.68 8.86 -3.76
N TRP A 81 19.18 8.49 -2.58
CA TRP A 81 18.78 7.26 -1.90
C TRP A 81 17.28 7.24 -1.61
N TYR A 82 16.73 8.31 -1.03
CA TYR A 82 15.30 8.44 -0.76
C TYR A 82 14.46 8.38 -2.04
N ALA A 83 14.85 9.13 -3.07
CA ALA A 83 14.14 9.16 -4.35
C ALA A 83 14.14 7.78 -5.05
N THR A 84 15.27 7.07 -5.03
CA THR A 84 15.34 5.72 -5.60
C THR A 84 14.50 4.73 -4.79
N TYR A 85 14.51 4.79 -3.46
CA TYR A 85 13.65 3.95 -2.61
C TYR A 85 12.18 4.18 -2.91
N LEU A 86 11.76 5.44 -2.97
CA LEU A 86 10.40 5.82 -3.29
C LEU A 86 9.98 5.31 -4.66
N GLY A 87 10.85 5.46 -5.67
CA GLY A 87 10.61 4.94 -7.02
C GLY A 87 10.49 3.42 -7.07
N LEU A 88 11.33 2.69 -6.33
CA LEU A 88 11.26 1.22 -6.27
C LEU A 88 9.99 0.73 -5.58
N TYR A 89 9.60 1.33 -4.45
CA TYR A 89 8.36 0.98 -3.77
C TYR A 89 7.14 1.29 -4.64
N ALA A 90 7.11 2.46 -5.30
CA ALA A 90 6.07 2.82 -6.25
C ALA A 90 5.97 1.80 -7.41
N GLY A 91 7.10 1.46 -8.03
CA GLY A 91 7.16 0.47 -9.10
C GLY A 91 6.71 -0.93 -8.66
N ALA A 92 7.07 -1.35 -7.44
CA ALA A 92 6.62 -2.61 -6.89
C ALA A 92 5.10 -2.62 -6.64
N GLY A 93 4.54 -1.54 -6.07
CA GLY A 93 3.10 -1.39 -5.86
C GLY A 93 2.30 -1.48 -7.16
N LEU A 94 2.77 -0.79 -8.21
CA LEU A 94 2.17 -0.87 -9.55
C LEU A 94 2.26 -2.28 -10.12
N SER A 95 3.41 -2.93 -10.00
CA SER A 95 3.63 -4.28 -10.54
C SER A 95 2.71 -5.31 -9.89
N VAL A 96 2.54 -5.25 -8.57
CA VAL A 96 1.65 -6.16 -7.82
C VAL A 96 0.19 -6.00 -8.26
N MET A 97 -0.28 -4.77 -8.45
CA MET A 97 -1.66 -4.53 -8.88
C MET A 97 -1.89 -4.87 -10.35
N LEU A 98 -0.90 -4.65 -11.22
CA LEU A 98 -0.97 -5.12 -12.59
C LEU A 98 -1.12 -6.65 -12.65
N ILE A 99 -0.35 -7.40 -11.85
CA ILE A 99 -0.49 -8.86 -11.74
C ILE A 99 -1.91 -9.24 -11.29
N TYR A 100 -2.44 -8.56 -10.28
CA TYR A 100 -3.80 -8.80 -9.79
C TYR A 100 -4.87 -8.57 -10.87
N VAL A 101 -4.79 -7.44 -11.58
CA VAL A 101 -5.77 -7.08 -12.61
C VAL A 101 -5.70 -8.02 -13.81
N VAL A 102 -4.48 -8.36 -14.27
CA VAL A 102 -4.29 -9.34 -15.36
C VAL A 102 -4.83 -10.71 -14.94
N GLY A 103 -4.55 -11.16 -13.72
CA GLY A 103 -5.09 -12.41 -13.19
C GLY A 103 -6.62 -12.42 -13.16
N ARG A 104 -7.25 -11.32 -12.76
CA ARG A 104 -8.71 -11.19 -12.80
C ARG A 104 -9.24 -11.21 -14.24
N ALA A 105 -8.59 -10.48 -15.15
CA ALA A 105 -9.02 -10.37 -16.56
C ALA A 105 -9.06 -11.74 -17.25
N ILE A 106 -8.07 -12.59 -16.98
CA ILE A 106 -8.00 -13.96 -17.49
C ILE A 106 -9.14 -14.83 -16.91
N ASN A 107 -9.44 -14.68 -15.62
CA ASN A 107 -10.47 -15.49 -14.95
C ASN A 107 -11.90 -15.12 -15.34
N VAL A 108 -12.19 -13.83 -15.54
CA VAL A 108 -13.55 -13.32 -15.78
C VAL A 108 -13.84 -13.12 -17.27
N GLY A 109 -12.81 -13.08 -18.12
CA GLY A 109 -12.98 -12.85 -19.56
C GLY A 109 -13.37 -11.41 -19.88
N MET A 110 -12.70 -10.44 -19.24
CA MET A 110 -13.06 -9.01 -19.33
C MET A 110 -12.77 -8.40 -20.71
N SER A 111 -13.58 -7.41 -21.09
CA SER A 111 -13.35 -6.59 -22.29
C SER A 111 -12.20 -5.58 -22.08
N PHE A 112 -11.60 -5.08 -23.16
CA PHE A 112 -10.48 -4.12 -23.10
C PHE A 112 -10.80 -2.81 -22.37
N VAL A 113 -12.05 -2.35 -22.43
CA VAL A 113 -12.49 -1.09 -21.80
C VAL A 113 -12.70 -1.26 -20.29
N GLU A 114 -13.24 -2.40 -19.86
CA GLU A 114 -13.37 -2.71 -18.43
C GLU A 114 -11.99 -2.93 -17.80
N PHE A 115 -11.09 -3.60 -18.53
CA PHE A 115 -9.72 -3.79 -18.12
C PHE A 115 -9.00 -2.46 -17.85
N SER A 116 -9.16 -1.44 -18.71
CA SER A 116 -8.43 -0.18 -18.56
C SER A 116 -8.85 0.62 -17.33
N ASN A 117 -10.16 0.73 -17.07
CA ASN A 117 -10.68 1.46 -15.91
C ASN A 117 -10.33 0.75 -14.58
N GLU A 118 -10.52 -0.56 -14.51
CA GLU A 118 -10.15 -1.32 -13.31
C GLU A 118 -8.64 -1.34 -13.07
N ALA A 119 -7.84 -1.43 -14.14
CA ALA A 119 -6.39 -1.36 -14.06
C ALA A 119 -5.94 -0.03 -13.46
N LEU A 120 -6.53 1.09 -13.87
CA LEU A 120 -6.17 2.41 -13.35
C LEU A 120 -6.48 2.52 -11.85
N ILE A 121 -7.71 2.20 -11.43
CA ILE A 121 -8.12 2.31 -10.02
C ILE A 121 -7.27 1.38 -9.14
N SER A 122 -7.08 0.14 -9.58
CA SER A 122 -6.28 -0.84 -8.83
C SER A 122 -4.82 -0.42 -8.76
N SER A 123 -4.25 0.09 -9.86
CA SER A 123 -2.86 0.57 -9.89
C SER A 123 -2.64 1.74 -8.94
N LEU A 124 -3.60 2.68 -8.89
CA LEU A 124 -3.56 3.79 -7.93
C LEU A 124 -3.61 3.27 -6.49
N ALA A 125 -4.48 2.29 -6.20
CA ALA A 125 -4.55 1.68 -4.88
C ALA A 125 -3.22 1.00 -4.48
N GLY A 126 -2.58 0.27 -5.40
CA GLY A 126 -1.27 -0.34 -5.19
C GLY A 126 -0.15 0.66 -4.97
N LEU A 127 -0.16 1.75 -5.75
CA LEU A 127 0.77 2.86 -5.58
C LEU A 127 0.61 3.49 -4.20
N THR A 128 -0.63 3.82 -3.80
CA THR A 128 -0.93 4.39 -2.50
C THR A 128 -0.49 3.47 -1.36
N ALA A 129 -0.81 2.18 -1.44
CA ALA A 129 -0.40 1.20 -0.42
C ALA A 129 1.13 1.10 -0.29
N ALA A 130 1.85 1.05 -1.42
CA ALA A 130 3.31 0.94 -1.40
C ALA A 130 3.99 2.22 -0.89
N LEU A 131 3.49 3.39 -1.27
CA LEU A 131 3.98 4.68 -0.76
C LEU A 131 3.69 4.85 0.74
N LEU A 132 2.50 4.44 1.20
CA LEU A 132 2.17 4.41 2.63
C LEU A 132 3.11 3.48 3.39
N TYR A 133 3.35 2.27 2.88
CA TYR A 133 4.27 1.33 3.52
C TYR A 133 5.67 1.92 3.67
N TYR A 134 6.18 2.55 2.60
CA TYR A 134 7.47 3.23 2.64
C TYR A 134 7.47 4.40 3.63
N GLY A 135 6.42 5.23 3.63
CA GLY A 135 6.28 6.35 4.56
C GLY A 135 6.25 5.90 6.02
N VAL A 136 5.50 4.84 6.33
CA VAL A 136 5.44 4.22 7.67
C VAL A 136 6.81 3.67 8.07
N MET A 137 7.49 2.98 7.16
CA MET A 137 8.84 2.45 7.38
C MET A 137 9.81 3.58 7.74
N VAL A 138 9.83 4.67 6.96
CA VAL A 138 10.71 5.81 7.21
C VAL A 138 10.35 6.51 8.51
N ALA A 139 9.06 6.71 8.82
CA ALA A 139 8.63 7.35 10.08
C ALA A 139 9.05 6.55 11.32
N LEU A 140 8.95 5.22 11.25
CA LEU A 140 9.31 4.32 12.36
C LEU A 140 10.81 3.98 12.43
N GLN A 141 11.57 4.15 11.33
CA GLN A 141 13.03 4.02 11.32
C GLN A 141 13.73 5.33 11.69
N GLY A 142 13.21 6.47 11.23
CA GLY A 142 13.75 7.80 11.54
C GLY A 142 13.69 8.14 13.04
N THR A 143 12.81 7.48 13.79
CA THR A 143 12.80 7.54 15.26
C THR A 143 13.92 6.72 15.92
N LYS A 144 14.51 5.74 15.23
CA LYS A 144 15.64 4.92 15.72
C LYS A 144 17.02 5.45 15.31
N GLU A 145 17.17 5.99 14.09
CA GLU A 145 18.49 6.41 13.59
C GLU A 145 18.94 7.80 14.05
N ARG A 146 18.01 8.61 14.62
CA ARG A 146 18.36 9.92 15.21
C ARG A 146 19.28 9.82 16.45
N TRP A 147 19.47 8.61 16.98
CA TRP A 147 20.35 8.33 18.13
C TRP A 147 21.67 7.64 17.75
N MET A 148 21.87 7.23 16.49
CA MET A 148 23.08 6.52 16.04
C MET A 148 23.96 7.35 15.10
N MET A 149 23.53 8.55 14.70
CA MET A 149 24.36 9.51 13.95
C MET A 149 24.91 10.66 14.81
N THR A 150 24.83 10.54 16.15
CA THR A 150 25.39 11.51 17.11
C THR A 150 26.49 10.93 18.01
N THR A 151 27.15 9.84 17.60
CA THR A 151 28.35 9.31 18.27
C THR A 151 29.41 8.96 17.26
#